data_AF-A0A2G9UG47-F1
#
_entry.id   AF-A0A2G9UG47-F1
#
_cell.length_a   1.000
_cell.length_b   1.000
_cell.length_c   1.000
_cell.angle_alpha   90.00
_cell.angle_beta   90.00
_cell.angle_gamma   90.00
#
_symmetry.space_group_name_H-M   'P 1'
#
loop_
_entity.id
_entity.type
_entity.pdbx_description
1 polymer ?
#
loop_
_entity_poly.entity_id
_entity_poly.type
_entity_poly.pdbx_seq_one_letter_code
_entity_poly.pdbx_strand_id
1 'polypeptide(L)'
;MLCSHQSVSATWSAAPAARRSSAGVCVAVLAAIVMFAFGFILGGFLHAVAFPGTGSPLALGNFSFDGNTDVAILNNQTEVDDNSSESSKEDGEVELTTDAVYSADEDNAEDDTDCREFPWKNFRLPRDVVPTSYNLTIHPNITTNNMTGSLAIDIQVLNSTKLIVLHADNLILTTFIMSVNSKRMEAEFVSF
;
A
#
# COMPACT_ATOMS: atom_id res chain seq x y z
N MET A 1 -28.94 0.95 -6.24
CA MET A 1 -28.77 -0.23 -7.12
C MET A 1 -27.31 -0.26 -7.57
N LEU A 2 -26.67 -1.42 -7.51
CA LEU A 2 -25.24 -1.58 -7.75
C LEU A 2 -24.90 -1.32 -9.22
N CYS A 3 -23.97 -0.38 -9.47
CA CYS A 3 -23.39 -0.19 -10.79
C CYS A 3 -22.36 -1.30 -11.03
N SER A 4 -22.57 -2.12 -12.07
CA SER A 4 -21.80 -3.31 -12.36
C SER A 4 -20.35 -2.96 -12.76
N HIS A 5 -19.38 -3.43 -11.97
CA HIS A 5 -17.96 -3.31 -12.27
C HIS A 5 -17.56 -4.41 -13.26
N GLN A 6 -17.34 -4.06 -14.53
CA GLN A 6 -16.75 -5.01 -15.47
C GLN A 6 -15.24 -5.09 -15.23
N SER A 7 -14.80 -6.20 -14.65
CA SER A 7 -13.38 -6.50 -14.41
C SER A 7 -12.76 -7.03 -15.70
N VAL A 8 -11.73 -6.35 -16.19
CA VAL A 8 -10.90 -6.84 -17.29
C VAL A 8 -9.81 -7.72 -16.69
N SER A 9 -9.88 -9.03 -16.91
CA SER A 9 -8.85 -9.97 -16.46
C SER A 9 -7.65 -9.94 -17.41
N ALA A 10 -6.47 -9.62 -16.88
CA ALA A 10 -5.23 -9.78 -17.62
C ALA A 10 -4.82 -11.27 -17.64
N THR A 11 -4.71 -11.87 -18.83
CA THR A 11 -4.13 -13.21 -19.01
C THR A 11 -2.61 -13.11 -18.96
N TRP A 12 -2.03 -13.34 -17.79
CA TRP A 12 -0.59 -13.51 -17.67
C TRP A 12 -0.22 -14.91 -18.18
N SER A 13 0.72 -15.00 -19.13
CA SER A 13 1.33 -16.28 -19.49
C SER A 13 2.24 -16.73 -18.35
N ALA A 14 2.02 -17.94 -17.83
CA ALA A 14 2.90 -18.54 -16.84
C ALA A 14 4.32 -18.69 -17.43
N ALA A 15 5.32 -18.15 -16.73
CA ALA A 15 6.72 -18.34 -17.10
C ALA A 15 7.12 -19.82 -16.95
N PRO A 16 8.04 -20.35 -17.77
CA PRO A 16 8.52 -21.72 -17.64
C PRO A 16 9.15 -21.91 -16.26
N ALA A 17 8.64 -22.89 -15.52
CA ALA A 17 9.16 -23.27 -14.21
C ALA A 17 10.60 -23.77 -14.39
N ALA A 18 11.59 -22.93 -14.08
CA ALA A 18 12.97 -23.36 -13.98
C ALA A 18 13.08 -24.38 -12.85
N ARG A 19 13.53 -25.60 -13.16
CA ARG A 19 13.84 -26.63 -12.17
C ARG A 19 14.84 -26.06 -11.16
N ARG A 20 14.36 -25.70 -9.97
CA ARG A 20 15.18 -25.27 -8.85
C ARG A 20 15.95 -26.49 -8.35
N SER A 21 17.18 -26.67 -8.83
CA SER A 21 18.07 -27.72 -8.36
C SER A 21 18.30 -27.55 -6.85
N SER A 22 17.89 -28.55 -6.07
CA SER A 22 17.96 -28.56 -4.60
C SER A 22 19.39 -28.33 -4.07
N ALA A 23 20.40 -28.67 -4.88
CA ALA A 23 21.80 -28.40 -4.60
C ALA A 23 22.12 -26.90 -4.47
N GLY A 24 21.49 -26.04 -5.28
CA GLY A 24 21.69 -24.59 -5.21
C GLY A 24 21.11 -23.96 -3.94
N VAL A 25 20.02 -24.55 -3.42
CA VAL A 25 19.39 -24.11 -2.17
C VAL A 25 20.28 -24.44 -0.98
N CYS A 26 20.85 -25.65 -0.93
CA CYS A 26 21.75 -26.06 0.15
C CYS A 26 23.02 -25.18 0.21
N VAL A 27 23.63 -24.89 -0.95
CA VAL A 27 24.82 -24.04 -1.01
C VAL A 27 24.51 -22.62 -0.57
N ALA A 28 23.37 -22.05 -0.96
CA ALA A 28 22.96 -20.71 -0.54
C ALA A 28 22.72 -20.62 0.98
N VAL A 29 22.06 -21.63 1.56
CA VAL A 29 21.81 -21.70 3.01
C VAL A 29 23.12 -21.84 3.79
N LEU A 30 24.02 -22.72 3.36
CA LEU A 30 25.33 -22.88 3.99
C LEU A 30 26.16 -21.59 3.90
N ALA A 31 26.16 -20.92 2.75
CA ALA A 31 26.86 -19.65 2.58
C ALA A 31 26.29 -18.54 3.50
N ALA A 32 24.97 -18.47 3.65
CA ALA A 32 24.32 -17.50 4.54
C ALA A 32 24.67 -17.73 6.01
N ILE A 33 24.66 -18.99 6.47
CA ILE A 33 25.02 -19.35 7.86
C ILE A 33 26.49 -19.02 8.14
N VAL A 34 27.38 -19.33 7.19
CA VAL A 34 28.81 -19.00 7.31
C VAL A 34 29.00 -17.48 7.39
N MET A 35 28.37 -16.71 6.50
CA MET A 35 28.47 -15.25 6.52
C MET A 35 27.93 -14.63 7.81
N PHE A 36 26.83 -15.15 8.35
CA PHE A 36 26.27 -14.70 9.62
C PHE A 36 27.20 -14.99 10.80
N ALA A 37 27.73 -16.21 10.89
CA ALA A 37 28.66 -16.61 11.95
C ALA A 37 29.95 -15.78 11.91
N PHE A 38 30.53 -15.58 10.73
CA PHE A 38 31.70 -14.71 10.58
C PHE A 38 31.38 -13.25 10.95
N GLY A 39 30.21 -12.73 10.57
CA GLY A 39 29.77 -11.39 10.93
C GLY A 39 29.65 -11.19 12.45
N PHE A 40 29.08 -12.16 13.16
CA PHE A 40 28.97 -12.14 14.62
C PHE A 40 30.33 -12.26 15.31
N ILE A 41 31.20 -13.16 14.84
CA ILE A 41 32.53 -13.37 15.43
C ILE A 41 33.41 -12.13 15.20
N LEU A 42 33.46 -11.59 13.98
CA LEU A 42 34.24 -10.38 13.69
C LEU A 42 33.63 -9.14 14.34
N GLY A 43 32.30 -9.01 14.35
CA GLY A 43 31.61 -7.88 14.98
C GLY A 43 31.81 -7.87 16.50
N GLY A 44 31.67 -9.02 17.16
CA GLY A 44 31.93 -9.17 18.59
C GLY A 44 33.40 -8.95 18.93
N PHE A 45 34.32 -9.49 18.13
CA PHE A 45 35.76 -9.26 18.28
C PHE A 45 36.13 -7.78 18.09
N LEU A 46 35.60 -7.12 17.07
CA LEU A 46 35.84 -5.71 16.81
C LEU A 46 35.30 -4.83 17.95
N HIS A 47 34.15 -5.18 18.53
CA HIS A 47 33.63 -4.49 19.70
C HIS A 47 34.51 -4.67 20.94
N ALA A 48 35.08 -5.86 21.15
CA ALA A 48 36.01 -6.15 22.25
C ALA A 48 37.35 -5.39 22.13
N VAL A 49 37.83 -5.14 20.91
CA VAL A 49 39.05 -4.36 20.65
C VAL A 49 38.78 -2.85 20.72
N ALA A 50 37.62 -2.39 20.23
CA ALA A 50 37.26 -0.97 20.23
C ALA A 50 36.90 -0.43 21.63
N PHE A 51 36.40 -1.29 22.53
CA PHE A 51 35.97 -0.90 23.88
C PHE A 51 36.51 -1.87 24.94
N PRO A 52 37.78 -1.74 25.36
CA PRO A 52 38.41 -2.64 26.33
C PRO A 52 37.95 -2.44 27.80
N GLY A 53 36.89 -1.68 28.05
CA GLY A 53 36.35 -1.39 29.40
C GLY A 53 34.84 -1.58 29.46
N THR A 54 34.30 -1.88 30.65
CA THR A 54 32.91 -2.29 30.95
C THR A 54 31.84 -1.19 30.73
N GLY A 55 32.01 -0.32 29.75
CA GLY A 55 31.07 0.72 29.34
C GLY A 55 30.29 0.38 28.08
N SER A 56 30.04 -0.90 27.81
CA SER A 56 29.30 -1.34 26.63
C SER A 56 27.78 -1.14 26.81
N PRO A 57 27.08 -0.43 25.90
CA PRO A 57 25.63 -0.17 26.01
C PRO A 57 24.74 -1.37 25.67
N LEU A 58 25.32 -2.57 25.46
CA LEU A 58 24.60 -3.79 25.08
C LEU A 58 24.43 -4.79 26.25
N ALA A 59 24.47 -4.32 27.50
CA ALA A 59 24.20 -5.17 28.65
C ALA A 59 22.74 -5.67 28.63
N LEU A 60 22.55 -6.92 28.20
CA LEU A 60 21.31 -7.66 28.36
C LEU A 60 21.11 -7.89 29.87
N GLY A 61 20.18 -7.13 30.46
CA GLY A 61 19.88 -7.17 31.88
C GLY A 61 19.43 -8.55 32.34
N ASN A 62 19.97 -9.00 33.47
CA ASN A 62 19.67 -10.27 34.11
C ASN A 62 18.35 -10.16 34.90
N PHE A 63 17.27 -10.82 34.46
CA PHE A 63 15.97 -10.77 35.16
C PHE A 63 15.80 -11.97 36.09
N SER A 64 15.82 -11.72 37.40
CA SER A 64 15.34 -12.65 38.44
C SER A 64 13.83 -12.48 38.62
N PHE A 65 13.07 -13.57 38.55
CA PHE A 65 11.64 -13.60 38.79
C PHE A 65 11.36 -14.07 40.21
N ASP A 66 11.10 -13.15 41.14
CA ASP A 66 10.35 -13.46 42.38
C ASP A 66 8.90 -13.02 42.16
N GLY A 67 7.98 -13.98 42.24
CA GLY A 67 6.59 -13.81 41.88
C GLY A 67 5.82 -12.97 42.90
N ASN A 68 5.60 -11.68 42.60
CA ASN A 68 4.31 -11.02 42.79
C ASN A 68 4.27 -9.72 41.96
N THR A 69 3.08 -9.39 41.46
CA THR A 69 2.76 -8.39 40.43
C THR A 69 3.25 -6.96 40.69
N ASP A 70 3.85 -6.30 39.68
CA ASP A 70 3.43 -4.98 39.12
C ASP A 70 4.47 -4.36 38.15
N VAL A 71 4.00 -4.01 36.93
CA VAL A 71 4.44 -2.97 35.95
C VAL A 71 5.91 -2.93 35.43
N ALA A 72 6.09 -3.11 34.10
CA ALA A 72 6.80 -2.21 33.13
C ALA A 72 7.46 -2.94 31.94
N ILE A 73 7.04 -2.54 30.72
CA ILE A 73 7.80 -2.27 29.48
C ILE A 73 9.06 -3.10 29.08
N LEU A 74 8.95 -3.68 27.86
CA LEU A 74 9.97 -4.01 26.82
C LEU A 74 11.07 -5.05 27.09
N ASN A 75 11.00 -6.21 26.41
CA ASN A 75 11.86 -6.58 25.25
C ASN A 75 11.70 -8.07 24.86
N ASN A 76 12.24 -8.39 23.68
CA ASN A 76 11.71 -9.30 22.66
C ASN A 76 12.41 -10.67 22.55
N GLN A 77 11.77 -11.57 21.79
CA GLN A 77 12.30 -12.72 21.03
C GLN A 77 12.49 -14.07 21.78
N THR A 78 11.60 -15.07 21.64
CA THR A 78 11.42 -16.09 20.56
C THR A 78 12.35 -17.31 20.69
N GLU A 79 11.74 -18.51 20.72
CA GLU A 79 12.03 -19.70 19.89
C GLU A 79 10.86 -20.69 20.12
N VAL A 80 9.92 -20.81 19.17
CA VAL A 80 9.85 -21.79 18.06
C VAL A 80 9.64 -23.22 18.56
N ASP A 81 8.54 -23.83 18.09
CA ASP A 81 8.34 -25.24 17.72
C ASP A 81 6.81 -25.47 17.60
N ASP A 82 6.21 -26.24 16.70
CA ASP A 82 6.46 -26.59 15.31
C ASP A 82 5.17 -27.30 14.84
N ASN A 83 4.89 -27.27 13.53
CA ASN A 83 4.01 -28.16 12.77
C ASN A 83 2.48 -28.24 12.99
N SER A 84 1.79 -27.65 12.00
CA SER A 84 0.93 -28.29 10.99
C SER A 84 0.12 -29.55 11.31
N SER A 85 -1.14 -29.58 10.85
CA SER A 85 -1.66 -30.75 10.14
C SER A 85 -2.75 -30.38 9.12
N GLU A 86 -2.78 -31.16 8.05
CA GLU A 86 -3.38 -30.97 6.74
C GLU A 86 -4.72 -31.71 6.58
N SER A 87 -5.32 -31.61 5.36
CA SER A 87 -6.27 -32.55 4.73
C SER A 87 -7.75 -32.07 4.78
N SER A 88 -8.58 -32.17 3.74
CA SER A 88 -8.58 -33.09 2.60
C SER A 88 -9.34 -32.50 1.40
N LYS A 89 -9.11 -33.10 0.23
CA LYS A 89 -9.86 -32.96 -1.02
C LYS A 89 -11.32 -33.40 -0.86
N GLU A 90 -12.21 -32.89 -1.71
CA GLU A 90 -13.21 -33.72 -2.37
C GLU A 90 -13.72 -33.07 -3.66
N ASP A 91 -14.17 -33.94 -4.54
CA ASP A 91 -14.31 -33.89 -5.98
C ASP A 91 -15.81 -33.90 -6.30
N GLY A 92 -16.21 -33.20 -7.35
CA GLY A 92 -17.62 -33.05 -7.68
C GLY A 92 -17.83 -32.47 -9.07
N GLU A 93 -17.76 -33.36 -10.05
CA GLU A 93 -18.20 -33.18 -11.42
C GLU A 93 -19.71 -32.93 -11.48
N VAL A 94 -20.14 -31.87 -12.17
CA VAL A 94 -21.47 -31.77 -12.76
C VAL A 94 -21.39 -30.91 -14.02
N GLU A 95 -21.34 -31.60 -15.14
CA GLU A 95 -21.60 -31.08 -16.47
C GLU A 95 -23.11 -30.85 -16.60
N LEU A 96 -23.54 -29.66 -17.05
CA LEU A 96 -24.85 -29.52 -17.68
C LEU A 96 -24.80 -28.47 -18.79
N THR A 97 -24.76 -28.99 -20.00
CA THR A 97 -25.03 -28.33 -21.28
C THR A 97 -26.34 -27.54 -21.23
N THR A 98 -26.45 -26.44 -21.97
CA THR A 98 -27.46 -26.24 -23.04
C THR A 98 -27.32 -24.83 -23.62
N ASP A 99 -26.97 -24.77 -24.89
CA ASP A 99 -27.06 -23.60 -25.75
C ASP A 99 -28.52 -23.23 -26.06
N ALA A 100 -28.88 -21.96 -25.94
CA ALA A 100 -29.98 -21.30 -26.69
C ALA A 100 -29.80 -19.77 -26.55
N VAL A 101 -29.30 -19.08 -27.59
CA VAL A 101 -30.07 -18.33 -28.59
C VAL A 101 -30.86 -17.14 -28.03
N TYR A 102 -30.42 -15.95 -28.49
CA TYR A 102 -31.08 -14.64 -28.58
C TYR A 102 -32.53 -14.50 -28.11
N SER A 103 -32.77 -13.46 -27.31
CA SER A 103 -33.91 -12.56 -27.53
C SER A 103 -33.50 -11.15 -27.11
N ALA A 104 -33.62 -10.24 -28.07
CA ALA A 104 -33.54 -8.80 -27.85
C ALA A 104 -34.92 -8.35 -27.38
N ASP A 105 -35.01 -7.83 -26.17
CA ASP A 105 -36.17 -7.07 -25.74
C ASP A 105 -35.66 -5.68 -25.35
N GLU A 106 -36.02 -4.72 -26.20
CA GLU A 106 -36.03 -3.30 -25.87
C GLU A 106 -36.94 -3.13 -24.67
N ASP A 107 -36.36 -2.77 -23.52
CA ASP A 107 -37.15 -2.22 -22.41
C ASP A 107 -36.76 -0.76 -22.20
N ASN A 108 -37.81 0.03 -22.13
CA ASN A 108 -37.89 1.46 -22.05
C ASN A 108 -37.25 1.93 -20.74
N ALA A 109 -36.03 2.44 -20.80
CA ALA A 109 -35.38 3.06 -19.66
C ALA A 109 -35.96 4.46 -19.45
N GLU A 110 -36.88 4.58 -18.51
CA GLU A 110 -37.26 5.85 -17.92
C GLU A 110 -36.00 6.55 -17.38
N ASP A 111 -35.81 7.77 -17.88
CA ASP A 111 -34.73 8.72 -17.56
C ASP A 111 -34.83 9.11 -16.08
N ASP A 112 -34.22 8.30 -15.23
CA ASP A 112 -34.14 8.58 -13.81
C ASP A 112 -32.76 8.21 -13.30
N THR A 113 -31.77 9.10 -13.51
CA THR A 113 -30.76 9.49 -12.50
C THR A 113 -29.67 10.39 -13.10
N ASP A 114 -29.51 11.59 -12.54
CA ASP A 114 -28.29 12.43 -12.66
C ASP A 114 -27.11 11.75 -11.96
N CYS A 115 -26.70 10.58 -12.45
CA CYS A 115 -25.42 9.97 -12.13
C CYS A 115 -24.39 10.62 -13.04
N ARG A 116 -23.92 11.81 -12.68
CA ARG A 116 -22.79 12.41 -13.39
C ARG A 116 -21.61 11.45 -13.28
N GLU A 117 -21.10 11.01 -14.41
CA GLU A 117 -19.91 10.19 -14.44
C GLU A 117 -18.68 11.09 -14.18
N PHE A 118 -17.69 10.61 -13.43
CA PHE A 118 -16.44 11.33 -13.27
C PHE A 118 -15.80 11.55 -14.65
N PRO A 119 -15.44 12.80 -15.02
CA PRO A 119 -15.06 13.13 -16.40
C PRO A 119 -13.74 12.51 -16.86
N TRP A 120 -12.95 11.91 -15.95
CA TRP A 120 -11.65 11.34 -16.28
C TRP A 120 -11.57 9.83 -16.00
N LYS A 121 -11.64 9.03 -17.07
CA LYS A 121 -11.73 7.56 -16.98
C LYS A 121 -10.39 6.83 -16.89
N ASN A 122 -9.28 7.53 -17.06
CA ASN A 122 -7.94 6.91 -17.02
C ASN A 122 -7.38 6.90 -15.60
N PHE A 123 -6.74 5.79 -15.22
CA PHE A 123 -6.06 5.69 -13.93
C PHE A 123 -4.94 6.72 -13.76
N ARG A 124 -4.23 7.08 -14.84
CA ARG A 124 -3.20 8.12 -14.82
C ARG A 124 -3.84 9.49 -15.00
N LEU A 125 -3.34 10.49 -14.30
CA LEU A 125 -3.77 11.88 -14.45
C LEU A 125 -3.57 12.41 -15.89
N PRO A 126 -4.38 13.39 -16.33
CA PRO A 126 -4.14 14.13 -17.56
C PRO A 126 -2.76 14.78 -17.56
N ARG A 127 -2.15 14.93 -18.74
CA ARG A 127 -0.83 15.56 -18.91
C ARG A 127 -0.92 17.03 -19.33
N ASP A 128 -2.13 17.58 -19.40
CA ASP A 128 -2.38 18.95 -19.87
C ASP A 128 -1.94 20.01 -18.87
N VAL A 129 -1.75 19.61 -17.61
CA VAL A 129 -1.30 20.47 -16.51
C VAL A 129 -0.16 19.81 -15.76
N VAL A 130 0.81 20.61 -15.34
CA VAL A 130 1.98 20.16 -14.58
C VAL A 130 2.14 21.06 -13.36
N PRO A 131 2.21 20.51 -12.13
CA PRO A 131 2.49 21.31 -10.95
C PRO A 131 3.93 21.83 -10.99
N THR A 132 4.13 23.09 -10.65
CA THR A 132 5.45 23.73 -10.58
C THR A 132 5.93 23.90 -9.13
N SER A 133 5.00 24.11 -8.20
CA SER A 133 5.32 24.33 -6.79
C SER A 133 4.15 23.92 -5.89
N TYR A 134 4.48 23.47 -4.68
CA TYR A 134 3.51 23.17 -3.63
C TYR A 134 3.88 23.95 -2.37
N ASN A 135 2.94 24.71 -1.85
CA ASN A 135 3.03 25.31 -0.53
C ASN A 135 2.03 24.60 0.38
N LEU A 136 2.55 23.70 1.21
CA LEU A 136 1.79 22.80 2.07
C LEU A 136 2.01 23.19 3.53
N THR A 137 0.92 23.49 4.23
CA THR A 137 0.91 23.71 5.68
C THR A 137 0.08 22.62 6.34
N ILE A 138 0.67 21.90 7.30
CA ILE A 138 0.02 20.80 8.01
C ILE A 138 0.03 21.08 9.52
N HIS A 139 -1.11 20.83 10.16
CA HIS A 139 -1.32 20.94 11.60
C HIS A 139 -1.81 19.59 12.15
N PRO A 140 -0.88 18.69 12.52
CA PRO A 140 -1.25 17.42 13.11
C PRO A 140 -1.64 17.59 14.58
N ASN A 141 -2.66 16.87 15.02
CA ASN A 141 -3.06 16.72 16.41
C ASN A 141 -2.92 15.25 16.80
N ILE A 142 -1.85 14.92 17.52
CA ILE A 142 -1.50 13.54 17.90
C ILE A 142 -2.39 13.05 19.06
N THR A 143 -2.96 13.95 19.86
CA THR A 143 -3.88 13.57 20.94
C THR A 143 -5.20 13.04 20.39
N THR A 144 -5.71 13.65 19.30
CA THR A 144 -6.95 13.22 18.64
C THR A 144 -6.71 12.37 17.40
N ASN A 145 -5.45 12.15 17.00
CA ASN A 145 -5.04 11.51 15.75
C ASN A 145 -5.67 12.13 14.49
N ASN A 146 -5.91 13.44 14.50
CA ASN A 146 -6.47 14.18 13.37
C ASN A 146 -5.46 15.16 12.79
N MET A 147 -5.63 15.50 11.51
CA MET A 147 -4.76 16.44 10.81
C MET A 147 -5.58 17.46 10.03
N THR A 148 -5.21 18.73 10.13
CA THR A 148 -5.77 19.81 9.30
C THR A 148 -4.64 20.53 8.57
N GLY A 149 -4.97 21.40 7.62
CA GLY A 149 -3.94 22.09 6.86
C GLY A 149 -4.50 22.87 5.68
N SER A 150 -3.58 23.45 4.92
CA SER A 150 -3.86 24.12 3.65
C SER A 150 -2.82 23.74 2.61
N LEU A 151 -3.25 23.72 1.35
CA LEU A 151 -2.41 23.38 0.20
C LEU A 151 -2.66 24.43 -0.90
N ALA A 152 -1.60 25.13 -1.29
CA ALA A 152 -1.58 25.93 -2.50
C ALA A 152 -0.69 25.25 -3.55
N ILE A 153 -1.19 25.10 -4.76
CA ILE A 153 -0.51 24.43 -5.86
C ILE A 153 -0.34 25.45 -6.99
N ASP A 154 0.91 25.73 -7.35
CA ASP A 154 1.20 26.46 -8.57
C ASP A 154 1.22 25.46 -9.72
N ILE A 155 0.45 25.75 -10.78
CA ILE A 155 0.25 24.83 -11.89
C ILE A 155 0.56 25.54 -13.20
N GLN A 156 1.35 24.89 -14.05
CA GLN A 156 1.54 25.28 -15.44
C GLN A 156 0.58 24.50 -16.33
N VAL A 157 -0.20 25.21 -17.13
CA VAL A 157 -1.08 24.62 -18.14
C VAL A 157 -0.31 24.50 -19.45
N LEU A 158 -0.05 23.27 -19.89
CA LEU A 158 0.65 22.96 -21.14
C LEU A 158 -0.30 23.03 -22.33
N ASN A 159 -1.49 22.45 -22.18
CA ASN A 159 -2.56 22.47 -23.18
C ASN A 159 -3.81 23.09 -22.58
N SER A 160 -4.53 23.91 -23.36
CA SER A 160 -5.78 24.51 -22.93
C SER A 160 -6.79 23.44 -22.50
N THR A 161 -7.12 23.41 -21.21
CA THR A 161 -8.06 22.45 -20.62
C THR A 161 -9.07 23.17 -19.73
N LYS A 162 -10.26 22.57 -19.59
CA LYS A 162 -11.31 23.01 -18.66
C LYS A 162 -11.33 22.18 -17.37
N LEU A 163 -10.50 21.15 -17.29
CA LEU A 163 -10.50 20.18 -16.20
C LEU A 163 -9.10 20.10 -15.59
N ILE A 164 -9.04 20.26 -14.26
CA ILE A 164 -7.85 19.98 -13.47
C ILE A 164 -8.20 18.77 -12.59
N VAL A 165 -7.52 17.66 -12.84
CA VAL A 165 -7.72 16.42 -12.08
C VAL A 165 -6.59 16.25 -11.09
N LEU A 166 -6.95 15.97 -9.84
CA LEU A 166 -6.03 15.78 -8.73
C LEU A 166 -6.38 14.47 -8.01
N HIS A 167 -5.39 13.85 -7.39
CA HIS A 167 -5.65 12.75 -6.46
C HIS A 167 -6.05 13.31 -5.09
N ALA A 168 -7.11 12.75 -4.52
CA ALA A 168 -7.51 12.95 -3.13
C ALA A 168 -8.05 11.62 -2.61
N ASP A 169 -7.56 11.17 -1.47
CA ASP A 169 -8.04 10.00 -0.77
C ASP A 169 -8.22 10.33 0.71
N ASN A 170 -9.39 10.01 1.26
CA ASN A 170 -9.73 10.26 2.66
C ASN A 170 -9.46 11.72 3.13
N LEU A 171 -9.64 12.69 2.22
CA LEU A 171 -9.46 14.12 2.46
C LEU A 171 -10.80 14.85 2.40
N ILE A 172 -11.10 15.63 3.44
CA ILE A 172 -12.27 16.50 3.46
C ILE A 172 -11.84 17.89 3.00
N LEU A 173 -12.20 18.27 1.78
CA LEU A 173 -11.97 19.62 1.27
C LEU A 173 -13.03 20.58 1.83
N THR A 174 -12.59 21.57 2.60
CA THR A 174 -13.51 22.57 3.17
C THR A 174 -13.68 23.77 2.26
N THR A 175 -12.60 24.28 1.67
CA THR A 175 -12.60 25.45 0.81
C THR A 175 -11.58 25.30 -0.30
N PHE A 176 -11.85 25.92 -1.45
CA PHE A 176 -10.89 26.05 -2.53
C PHE A 176 -11.02 27.43 -3.18
N ILE A 177 -9.92 27.92 -3.73
CA ILE A 177 -9.86 29.16 -4.49
C ILE A 177 -8.95 28.91 -5.68
N MET A 178 -9.38 29.32 -6.87
CA MET A 178 -8.57 29.29 -8.08
C MET A 178 -8.31 30.72 -8.56
N SER A 179 -7.07 31.00 -8.95
CA SER A 179 -6.72 32.26 -9.59
C SER A 179 -5.76 32.02 -10.76
N VAL A 180 -5.90 32.83 -11.81
CA VAL A 180 -5.03 32.84 -12.98
C VAL A 180 -4.54 34.27 -13.16
N ASN A 181 -3.22 34.47 -13.23
CA ASN A 181 -2.60 35.80 -13.33
C ASN A 181 -3.15 36.79 -12.29
N SER A 182 -3.25 36.35 -11.03
CA SER A 182 -3.78 37.11 -9.89
C SER A 182 -5.27 37.50 -9.99
N LYS A 183 -6.01 36.96 -10.96
CA LYS A 183 -7.46 37.14 -11.10
C LYS A 183 -8.17 35.87 -10.65
N ARG A 184 -9.16 36.01 -9.76
CA ARG A 184 -9.99 34.87 -9.34
C ARG A 184 -10.76 34.31 -10.54
N MET A 185 -10.75 32.99 -10.63
CA MET A 185 -11.49 32.23 -11.63
C MET A 185 -12.65 31.51 -10.95
N GLU A 186 -13.81 31.51 -11.60
CA GLU A 186 -14.91 30.65 -11.21
C GLU A 186 -14.57 29.23 -11.65
N ALA A 187 -14.65 28.30 -10.70
CA ALA A 187 -14.43 26.89 -10.93
C ALA A 187 -15.41 26.13 -10.05
N GLU A 188 -15.87 24.98 -10.54
CA GLU A 188 -16.71 24.06 -9.80
C GLU A 188 -15.85 22.90 -9.31
N PHE A 189 -15.95 22.61 -8.01
CA PHE A 189 -15.37 21.40 -7.46
C PHE A 189 -16.37 20.26 -7.60
N VAL A 190 -15.93 19.16 -8.20
CA VAL A 190 -16.73 17.96 -8.36
C VAL A 190 -16.00 16.81 -7.70
N SER A 191 -16.59 16.24 -6.65
CA SER A 191 -16.15 15.02 -5.98
C SER A 191 -17.15 13.89 -6.25
N PHE A 192 -16.65 12.66 -6.28
CA PHE A 192 -17.43 11.44 -6.47
C PHE A 192 -17.08 10.44 -5.38
#